data_AF-A0A1A7WPN4-F1
#
_entry.id   AF-A0A1A7WPN4-F1
#
_cell.length_a   1.000
_cell.length_b   1.000
_cell.length_c   1.000
_cell.angle_alpha   90.00
_cell.angle_beta   90.00
_cell.angle_gamma   90.00
#
_symmetry.space_group_name_H-M   'P 1'
#
loop_
_entity.id
_entity.type
_entity.pdbx_description
1 polymer ?
#
loop_
_entity_poly.entity_id
_entity_poly.type
_entity_poly.pdbx_seq_one_letter_code
_entity_poly.pdbx_strand_id
1 'polypeptide(L)'
;LDLLDEECKVPKGTDQNWAQKLYKQHSSSEHFQKPRMSNISFIIVHFADKVEYLCEGFLEKNRDTVYEEQINILKASQYQLVADLFQDKDEVSSSKPSRVNVRSLKMVPKAPNKEHRKTVGHQFRSSLHLLMETLNATTPHYVRCIKP
;
A
#
# COMPACT_ATOMS: atom_id res chain seq x y z
N LEU A 1 -8.51 -4.60 -3.39
CA LEU A 1 -7.62 -3.52 -2.94
C LEU A 1 -7.77 -2.28 -3.81
N ASP A 2 -7.90 -2.43 -5.13
CA ASP A 2 -8.06 -1.30 -6.06
C ASP A 2 -9.22 -0.34 -5.68
N LEU A 3 -10.41 -0.85 -5.31
CA LEU A 3 -11.52 -0.03 -4.80
C LEU A 3 -11.18 0.78 -3.54
N LEU A 4 -10.30 0.26 -2.67
CA LEU A 4 -9.83 0.97 -1.48
C LEU A 4 -8.87 2.09 -1.90
N ASP A 5 -7.96 1.82 -2.84
CA ASP A 5 -7.02 2.81 -3.36
C ASP A 5 -7.74 3.96 -4.09
N GLU A 6 -8.83 3.64 -4.80
CA GLU A 6 -9.71 4.63 -5.39
C GLU A 6 -10.42 5.48 -4.33
N GLU A 7 -11.02 4.86 -3.31
CA GLU A 7 -11.70 5.58 -2.23
C GLU A 7 -10.73 6.45 -1.41
N CYS A 8 -9.47 6.02 -1.23
CA CYS A 8 -8.42 6.83 -0.61
C CYS A 8 -8.23 8.19 -1.31
N LYS A 9 -8.45 8.26 -2.63
CA LYS A 9 -8.31 9.47 -3.46
C LYS A 9 -9.56 10.35 -3.49
N VAL A 10 -10.71 9.82 -3.05
CA VAL A 10 -11.97 10.57 -3.04
C VAL A 10 -11.92 11.64 -1.95
N PRO A 11 -12.20 12.92 -2.26
CA PRO A 11 -12.35 13.95 -1.26
C PRO A 11 -13.46 13.57 -0.28
N LYS A 12 -13.16 13.50 1.02
CA LYS A 12 -14.08 13.02 2.06
C LYS A 12 -14.58 11.57 1.84
N GLY A 13 -13.79 10.72 1.17
CA GLY A 13 -14.04 9.28 1.12
C GLY A 13 -14.06 8.68 2.53
N THR A 14 -14.99 7.74 2.76
CA THR A 14 -15.23 7.11 4.08
C THR A 14 -15.22 5.59 3.97
N ASP A 15 -14.89 4.91 5.07
CA ASP A 15 -14.85 3.44 5.11
C ASP A 15 -16.23 2.84 4.79
N GLN A 16 -17.31 3.53 5.16
CA GLN A 16 -18.69 3.14 4.84
C GLN A 16 -18.96 3.23 3.33
N ASN A 17 -18.52 4.30 2.66
CA ASN A 17 -18.67 4.42 1.21
C ASN A 17 -17.90 3.32 0.49
N TRP A 18 -16.68 3.03 0.93
CA TRP A 18 -15.90 1.91 0.43
C TRP A 18 -16.60 0.57 0.63
N ALA A 19 -17.17 0.31 1.82
CA ALA A 19 -17.92 -0.91 2.10
C ALA A 19 -19.13 -1.06 1.15
N GLN A 20 -19.88 0.01 0.89
CA GLN A 20 -20.98 -0.02 -0.07
C GLN A 20 -20.50 -0.32 -1.50
N LYS A 21 -19.36 0.24 -1.92
CA LYS A 21 -18.74 -0.07 -3.20
C LYS A 21 -18.34 -1.54 -3.29
N LEU A 22 -17.78 -2.12 -2.22
CA LEU A 22 -17.47 -3.55 -2.17
C LEU A 22 -18.73 -4.41 -2.35
N TYR A 23 -19.80 -4.12 -1.61
CA TYR A 23 -21.05 -4.88 -1.73
C TYR A 23 -21.61 -4.79 -3.16
N LYS A 24 -21.62 -3.58 -3.74
CA LYS A 24 -22.13 -3.38 -5.10
C LYS A 24 -21.30 -4.16 -6.12
N GLN A 25 -19.97 -4.10 -6.03
CA GLN A 25 -19.08 -4.71 -7.03
C GLN A 25 -18.97 -6.23 -6.90
N HIS A 26 -19.00 -6.76 -5.68
CA HIS A 26 -18.63 -8.16 -5.41
C HIS A 26 -19.79 -9.04 -4.90
N SER A 27 -21.02 -8.52 -4.82
CA SER A 27 -22.19 -9.27 -4.35
C SER A 27 -22.48 -10.59 -5.08
N SER A 28 -22.05 -10.74 -6.34
CA SER A 28 -22.21 -11.98 -7.13
C SER A 28 -21.04 -12.95 -7.02
N SER A 29 -19.95 -12.58 -6.33
CA SER A 29 -18.76 -13.42 -6.19
C SER A 29 -18.98 -14.49 -5.13
N GLU A 30 -18.67 -15.74 -5.44
CA GLU A 30 -18.71 -16.86 -4.48
C GLU A 30 -17.74 -16.66 -3.30
N HIS A 31 -16.69 -15.86 -3.50
CA HIS A 31 -15.66 -15.56 -2.50
C HIS A 31 -15.94 -14.33 -1.64
N PHE A 32 -17.09 -13.65 -1.85
CA PHE A 32 -17.45 -12.45 -1.12
C PHE A 32 -18.84 -12.59 -0.50
N GLN A 33 -18.98 -12.27 0.78
CA GLN A 33 -20.26 -12.32 1.48
C GLN A 33 -20.48 -11.03 2.26
N LYS A 34 -21.71 -10.51 2.23
CA LYS A 34 -22.15 -9.41 3.09
C LYS A 34 -22.76 -10.00 4.37
N PRO A 35 -22.25 -9.64 5.57
CA PRO A 35 -22.88 -9.98 6.84
C PRO A 35 -24.35 -9.52 6.90
N ARG A 36 -25.24 -10.35 7.47
CA ARG A 36 -26.68 -10.03 7.53
C ARG A 36 -27.00 -8.82 8.41
N MET A 37 -26.29 -8.68 9.53
CA MET A 37 -26.60 -7.70 10.59
C MET A 37 -25.62 -6.52 10.65
N SER A 38 -24.62 -6.49 9.75
CA SER A 38 -23.61 -5.43 9.73
C SER A 38 -23.54 -4.77 8.35
N ASN A 39 -23.45 -3.45 8.36
CA ASN A 39 -23.18 -2.64 7.17
C ASN A 39 -21.75 -2.08 7.16
N ILE A 40 -20.94 -2.40 8.17
CA ILE A 40 -19.59 -1.89 8.37
C ILE A 40 -18.53 -3.00 8.30
N SER A 41 -18.89 -4.20 7.85
CA SER A 41 -17.97 -5.33 7.70
C SER A 41 -18.30 -6.16 6.47
N PHE A 42 -17.31 -6.86 5.92
CA PHE A 42 -17.48 -7.79 4.81
C PHE A 42 -16.77 -9.10 5.12
N ILE A 43 -17.20 -10.18 4.47
CA ILE A 43 -16.62 -11.51 4.63
C ILE A 43 -15.93 -11.92 3.34
N ILE A 44 -14.70 -12.40 3.45
CA ILE A 44 -13.98 -13.06 2.36
C ILE A 44 -13.89 -14.55 2.69
N VAL A 45 -14.25 -15.39 1.72
CA VAL A 45 -14.08 -16.84 1.80
C VAL A 45 -12.65 -17.17 1.37
N HIS A 46 -11.73 -17.29 2.32
CA HIS A 46 -10.35 -17.71 2.04
C HIS A 46 -10.26 -19.23 1.94
N PHE A 47 -9.10 -19.74 1.48
CA PHE A 47 -8.85 -21.18 1.35
C PHE A 47 -8.98 -21.93 2.69
N ALA A 48 -8.62 -21.27 3.80
CA ALA A 48 -8.62 -21.87 5.13
C ALA A 48 -9.97 -21.70 5.84
N ASP A 49 -10.58 -20.51 5.77
CA ASP A 49 -11.86 -20.23 6.41
C ASP A 49 -12.48 -18.91 5.88
N LYS A 50 -13.71 -18.63 6.29
CA LYS A 50 -14.37 -17.35 6.14
C LYS A 50 -13.86 -16.38 7.19
N VAL A 51 -13.44 -15.19 6.76
CA VAL A 51 -12.96 -14.15 7.68
C VAL A 51 -13.81 -12.90 7.48
N GLU A 52 -14.37 -12.40 8.59
CA GLU A 52 -15.06 -11.12 8.64
C GLU A 52 -14.06 -10.00 8.94
N TYR A 53 -14.07 -8.97 8.10
CA TYR A 53 -13.24 -7.78 8.21
C TYR A 53 -14.11 -6.57 8.55
N LEU A 54 -13.79 -5.89 9.63
CA LEU A 54 -14.39 -4.60 9.99
C LEU A 54 -13.77 -3.49 9.12
N CYS A 55 -14.59 -2.71 8.42
CA CYS A 55 -14.11 -1.68 7.49
C CYS A 55 -13.46 -0.48 8.18
N GLU A 56 -13.70 -0.27 9.46
CA GLU A 56 -13.21 0.89 10.21
C GLU A 56 -11.69 1.03 10.16
N GLY A 57 -11.22 2.21 9.76
CA GLY A 57 -9.81 2.58 9.70
C GLY A 57 -9.07 2.03 8.48
N PHE A 58 -9.74 1.36 7.53
CA PHE A 58 -9.08 0.85 6.32
C PHE A 58 -8.51 1.99 5.47
N LEU A 59 -9.27 3.08 5.26
CA LEU A 59 -8.80 4.22 4.49
C LEU A 59 -7.61 4.92 5.13
N GLU A 60 -7.66 5.15 6.44
CA GLU A 60 -6.59 5.79 7.20
C GLU A 60 -5.31 4.95 7.13
N LYS A 61 -5.40 3.66 7.45
CA LYS A 61 -4.28 2.71 7.40
C LYS A 61 -3.69 2.59 5.98
N ASN A 62 -4.54 2.64 4.95
CA ASN A 62 -4.06 2.51 3.57
C ASN A 62 -3.46 3.81 3.00
N ARG A 63 -3.90 4.97 3.51
CA ARG A 63 -3.32 6.28 3.18
C ARG A 63 -1.95 6.48 3.82
N ASP A 64 -1.76 5.98 5.04
CA ASP A 64 -0.49 6.05 5.79
C ASP A 64 0.13 7.46 5.79
N THR A 65 -0.73 8.45 6.06
CA THR A 65 -0.34 9.86 6.03
C THR A 65 0.22 10.29 7.36
N VAL A 66 1.41 10.90 7.33
CA VAL A 66 2.02 11.60 8.47
C VAL A 66 2.10 13.09 8.12
N TYR A 67 1.91 13.96 9.11
CA TYR A 67 2.04 15.40 8.91
C TYR A 67 3.48 15.79 8.58
N GLU A 68 3.68 16.61 7.53
CA GLU A 68 5.01 17.06 7.12
C GLU A 68 5.77 17.76 8.24
N GLU A 69 5.08 18.53 9.09
CA GLU A 69 5.71 19.20 10.24
C GLU A 69 6.34 18.21 11.23
N GLN A 70 5.68 17.08 11.49
CA GLN A 70 6.23 16.03 12.36
C GLN A 70 7.49 15.42 11.76
N ILE A 71 7.52 15.22 10.43
CA ILE A 71 8.70 14.73 9.71
C ILE A 71 9.83 15.75 9.81
N ASN A 72 9.54 17.04 9.63
CA ASN A 72 10.54 18.11 9.68
C ASN A 72 11.18 18.24 11.08
N ILE A 73 10.39 18.10 12.14
CA ILE A 73 10.89 18.09 13.52
C ILE A 73 11.87 16.92 13.73
N LEU A 74 11.54 15.72 13.23
CA LEU A 74 12.40 14.54 13.37
C LEU A 74 13.68 14.66 12.54
N LYS A 75 13.60 15.25 11.34
CA LYS A 75 14.77 15.61 10.51
C LYS A 75 15.70 16.60 11.21
N ALA A 76 15.16 17.55 11.97
CA ALA A 76 15.90 18.56 12.71
C ALA A 76 16.35 18.11 14.12
N SER A 77 16.22 16.82 14.44
CA SER A 77 16.62 16.27 15.74
C SER A 77 18.10 16.54 16.04
N GLN A 78 18.39 16.93 17.27
CA GLN A 78 19.77 17.09 17.76
C GLN A 78 20.46 15.73 17.99
N TYR A 79 19.70 14.64 18.04
CA TYR A 79 20.26 13.30 18.17
C TYR A 79 20.50 12.69 16.79
N GLN A 80 21.78 12.49 16.46
CA GLN A 80 22.22 12.11 15.11
C GLN A 80 21.50 10.88 14.56
N LEU A 81 21.35 9.82 15.36
CA LEU A 81 20.65 8.60 14.93
C LEU A 81 19.20 8.89 14.52
N VAL A 82 18.50 9.77 15.22
CA VAL A 82 17.12 10.14 14.86
C VAL A 82 17.12 10.97 13.59
N ALA A 83 18.01 11.96 13.45
CA ALA A 83 18.11 12.73 12.21
C ALA A 83 18.39 11.82 11.00
N ASP A 84 19.32 10.86 11.13
CA ASP A 84 19.72 9.93 10.07
C ASP A 84 18.59 9.00 9.62
N LEU A 85 17.69 8.58 10.53
CA LEU A 85 16.54 7.75 10.19
C LEU A 85 15.53 8.45 9.27
N PHE A 86 15.46 9.78 9.35
CA PHE A 86 14.48 10.60 8.61
C PHE A 86 15.10 11.41 7.49
N GLN A 87 16.41 11.29 7.24
CA GLN A 87 17.02 11.88 6.05
C GLN A 87 16.41 11.28 4.79
N ASP A 88 16.12 12.14 3.81
CA ASP A 88 15.64 11.69 2.50
C ASP A 88 16.79 10.88 1.88
N LYS A 89 16.64 9.55 1.86
CA LYS A 89 17.49 8.74 0.98
C LYS A 89 17.17 9.21 -0.42
N ASP A 90 18.10 9.93 -1.05
CA ASP A 90 18.05 10.17 -2.49
C ASP A 90 17.65 8.83 -3.11
N GLU A 91 16.48 8.79 -3.76
CA GLU A 91 16.00 7.63 -4.47
C GLU A 91 17.17 7.15 -5.31
N VAL A 92 17.82 6.06 -4.88
CA VAL A 92 18.89 5.44 -5.64
C VAL A 92 18.17 4.90 -6.85
N SER A 93 18.14 5.74 -7.89
CA SER A 93 17.63 5.40 -9.19
C SER A 93 18.24 4.06 -9.53
N SER A 94 17.37 3.06 -9.63
CA SER A 94 17.69 1.73 -10.11
C SER A 94 18.79 1.79 -11.17
N SER A 95 19.87 1.09 -10.87
CA SER A 95 20.96 0.65 -11.76
C SER A 95 20.73 0.96 -13.24
N LYS A 96 21.31 2.05 -13.75
CA LYS A 96 21.59 2.18 -15.19
C LYS A 96 23.00 1.63 -15.45
N PRO A 97 23.18 0.72 -16.42
CA PRO A 97 24.53 0.33 -16.80
C PRO A 97 25.20 1.53 -17.47
N SER A 98 26.41 1.81 -17.01
CA SER A 98 27.30 2.88 -17.45
C SER A 98 27.57 2.86 -18.96
N ARG A 99 27.09 3.87 -19.70
CA ARG A 99 27.71 4.36 -20.96
C ARG A 99 27.52 5.87 -21.16
N VAL A 100 28.64 6.58 -21.04
CA VAL A 100 29.13 7.80 -21.75
C VAL A 100 28.26 9.08 -21.78
N ASN A 101 28.92 10.18 -21.37
CA ASN A 101 28.47 11.58 -21.30
C ASN A 101 27.86 12.17 -22.58
N VAL A 102 26.71 12.85 -22.45
CA VAL A 102 26.41 14.13 -23.13
C VAL A 102 25.63 15.04 -22.16
N ARG A 103 26.14 16.26 -21.96
CA ARG A 103 25.50 17.33 -21.16
C ARG A 103 24.17 17.74 -21.79
N SER A 104 23.09 17.75 -21.00
CA SER A 104 21.89 18.52 -21.33
C SER A 104 21.36 19.22 -20.08
N LEU A 105 21.56 20.54 -20.05
CA LEU A 105 20.96 21.48 -19.10
C LEU A 105 19.46 21.58 -19.39
N LYS A 106 18.64 20.80 -18.70
CA LYS A 106 17.21 21.10 -18.53
C LYS A 106 16.79 20.73 -17.12
N MET A 107 16.74 21.75 -16.26
CA MET A 107 15.95 21.70 -15.03
C MET A 107 14.49 21.53 -15.46
N VAL A 108 13.98 20.31 -15.40
CA VAL A 108 12.55 20.06 -15.50
C VAL A 108 11.93 20.64 -14.24
N PRO A 109 10.97 21.57 -14.33
CA PRO A 109 10.25 22.06 -13.16
C PRO A 109 9.60 20.85 -12.47
N LYS A 110 9.90 20.62 -11.18
CA LYS A 110 9.13 19.69 -10.35
C LYS A 110 7.68 20.14 -10.46
N ALA A 111 6.86 19.33 -11.13
CA ALA A 111 5.42 19.52 -11.18
C ALA A 111 4.90 19.67 -9.74
N PRO A 112 3.86 20.48 -9.51
CA PRO A 112 3.31 20.68 -8.18
C PRO A 112 2.97 19.31 -7.59
N ASN A 113 3.38 19.12 -6.33
CA ASN A 113 3.38 17.89 -5.56
C ASN A 113 1.97 17.31 -5.39
N LYS A 114 1.35 16.84 -6.48
CA LYS A 114 0.23 15.89 -6.46
C LYS A 114 0.81 14.49 -6.29
N GLU A 115 1.64 14.34 -5.25
CA GLU A 115 2.09 13.06 -4.70
C GLU A 115 0.82 12.30 -4.30
N HIS A 116 0.22 11.61 -5.26
CA HIS A 116 -0.65 10.50 -4.95
C HIS A 116 0.30 9.41 -4.46
N ARG A 117 0.72 9.54 -3.18
CA ARG A 117 1.58 8.56 -2.50
C ARG A 117 1.00 7.18 -2.76
N LYS A 118 1.87 6.25 -3.14
CA LYS A 118 1.48 4.85 -3.33
C LYS A 118 0.84 4.38 -2.03
N THR A 119 -0.38 3.89 -2.10
CA THR A 119 -1.07 3.35 -0.93
C THR A 119 -0.31 2.15 -0.36
N VAL A 120 -0.50 1.87 0.92
CA VAL A 120 0.13 0.71 1.58
C VAL A 120 -0.24 -0.58 0.85
N GLY A 121 -1.51 -0.74 0.47
CA GLY A 121 -1.98 -1.89 -0.30
C GLY A 121 -1.24 -2.08 -1.63
N HIS A 122 -0.96 -0.98 -2.35
CA HIS A 122 -0.19 -1.04 -3.59
C HIS A 122 1.28 -1.43 -3.37
N GLN A 123 1.92 -0.86 -2.35
CA GLN A 123 3.31 -1.19 -1.99
C GLN A 123 3.46 -2.66 -1.57
N PHE A 124 2.51 -3.15 -0.76
CA PHE A 124 2.48 -4.55 -0.32
C PHE A 124 2.24 -5.50 -1.49
N ARG A 125 1.27 -5.21 -2.38
CA ARG A 125 1.01 -6.00 -3.59
C ARG A 125 2.26 -6.09 -4.48
N SER A 126 2.97 -4.98 -4.66
CA SER A 126 4.19 -4.93 -5.46
C SER A 126 5.32 -5.77 -4.85
N SER A 127 5.52 -5.67 -3.54
CA SER A 127 6.51 -6.46 -2.81
C SER A 127 6.21 -7.96 -2.85
N LEU A 128 4.93 -8.34 -2.69
CA LEU A 128 4.50 -9.73 -2.83
C LEU A 128 4.67 -10.26 -4.25
N HIS A 129 4.40 -9.45 -5.26
CA HIS A 129 4.62 -9.85 -6.65
C HIS A 129 6.10 -10.18 -6.91
N LEU A 130 7.01 -9.31 -6.46
CA LEU A 130 8.45 -9.53 -6.59
C LEU A 130 8.91 -10.79 -5.84
N LEU A 131 8.37 -11.02 -4.65
CA LEU A 131 8.64 -12.25 -3.90
C LEU A 131 8.18 -13.50 -4.67
N MET A 132 6.95 -13.49 -5.19
CA MET A 132 6.41 -14.61 -5.95
C MET A 132 7.20 -14.87 -7.24
N GLU A 133 7.63 -13.83 -7.94
CA GLU A 133 8.52 -13.94 -9.11
C GLU A 133 9.83 -14.63 -8.74
N THR A 134 10.46 -14.19 -7.64
CA THR A 134 11.71 -14.78 -7.14
C THR A 134 11.52 -16.26 -6.79
N LEU A 135 10.44 -16.62 -6.09
CA LEU A 135 10.15 -18.00 -5.71
C LEU A 135 9.87 -18.88 -6.94
N ASN A 136 9.11 -18.37 -7.91
CA ASN A 136 8.76 -19.09 -9.15
C ASN A 136 9.98 -19.36 -10.04
N ALA A 137 11.07 -18.59 -9.88
CA ALA A 137 12.35 -18.82 -10.56
C ALA A 137 13.25 -19.88 -9.88
N THR A 138 12.76 -20.54 -8.83
CA THR A 138 13.50 -21.56 -8.08
C THR A 138 12.81 -22.92 -8.11
N THR A 139 13.44 -23.95 -7.56
CA THR A 139 12.82 -25.26 -7.30
C THR A 139 12.28 -25.29 -5.85
N PRO A 140 10.97 -25.19 -5.63
CA PRO A 140 10.42 -25.06 -4.28
C PRO A 140 10.37 -26.41 -3.56
N HIS A 141 10.66 -26.38 -2.25
CA HIS A 141 10.42 -27.48 -1.32
C HIS A 141 9.50 -27.01 -0.21
N TYR A 142 8.32 -27.64 -0.06
CA TYR A 142 7.27 -27.16 0.84
C TYR A 142 7.30 -27.88 2.19
N VAL A 143 7.37 -27.11 3.26
CA VAL A 143 7.15 -27.60 4.63
C VAL A 143 5.78 -27.10 5.11
N ARG A 144 4.90 -28.01 5.50
CA ARG A 144 3.55 -27.68 6.01
C ARG A 144 3.50 -27.85 7.52
N CYS A 145 3.44 -26.73 8.24
CA CYS A 145 3.26 -26.73 9.69
C CYS A 145 1.79 -26.90 10.05
N ILE A 146 1.48 -27.77 11.02
CA ILE A 146 0.12 -28.00 11.53
C ILE A 146 0.04 -27.50 12.97
N LYS A 147 -0.94 -26.64 13.26
CA LYS A 147 -1.23 -26.21 14.63
C LYS A 147 -2.07 -27.31 15.31
N PRO A 148 -1.67 -27.82 16.49
CA PRO A 148 -2.44 -28.79 17.25
C PRO A 148 -3.73 -28.20 17.82
#